data_AF-A0A949S840-F1
#
_entry.id   AF-A0A949S840-F1
#
_cell.length_a   1.000
_cell.length_b   1.000
_cell.length_c   1.000
_cell.angle_alpha   90.00
_cell.angle_beta   90.00
_cell.angle_gamma   90.00
#
_symmetry.space_group_name_H-M   'P 1'
#
loop_
_entity.id
_entity.type
_entity.pdbx_description
1 polymer ?
#
loop_
_entity_poly.entity_id
_entity_poly.type
_entity_poly.pdbx_seq_one_letter_code
_entity_poly.pdbx_strand_id
1 'polypeptide(L)'
;MKRRNVYSFLFFLMILMFFDPVFSQSPRMKDKFYLGYFNLPYEAQFTSSVFLNDYKALSLNAMQGYGTKGTDTDPTHLQGGFNDSLDTYKANVQSMLGKFSSTLGESSMLLSREKISRPAYGQQSTYQAEYVRAELVGNIKKPGYGYKHGGGSYYSGEIWQGETGISGRYCQTGTDSGYIVDSLYENLEQVNDVSDNHLTSDRKSMYPDYRWYIKPRMRIPQNFANDPGNWDKNVVKVEVKNFDGSITSLINVKVANFLDSNDYYDGSYKEIYMFQNVLNYPLSISATDLTEGATSDASGRTENLFDSKVDYRVFWTGEVDVWLDYVRVEDEWAHFLFNPQLETASQPRKYFFNHKILEEVNAFSVNDSGFAYFYMDEYFYNNIPCISEVNRIIKNINTNTGLISVTCEECTKGYWSGLRNLPDDDELYNSLYDKNVNTDIMLVDKYPIHDSEPIPHDLNQF
;
A
#
# COMPACT_ATOMS: atom_id res chain seq x y z
N MET A 1 -58.91 -25.80 32.90
CA MET A 1 -57.53 -25.61 32.40
C MET A 1 -57.48 -24.28 31.65
N LYS A 2 -57.10 -23.20 32.33
CA LYS A 2 -56.98 -21.85 31.74
C LYS A 2 -55.67 -21.24 32.23
N ARG A 3 -54.90 -20.73 31.27
CA ARG A 3 -53.52 -20.23 31.39
C ARG A 3 -53.45 -19.05 32.35
N ARG A 4 -52.42 -19.06 33.20
CA ARG A 4 -51.95 -17.93 34.01
C ARG A 4 -51.30 -16.90 33.08
N ASN A 5 -51.84 -15.69 33.08
CA ASN A 5 -51.13 -14.50 32.61
C ASN A 5 -50.18 -14.07 33.74
N VAL A 6 -48.87 -14.08 33.46
CA VAL A 6 -47.87 -13.39 34.28
C VAL A 6 -47.47 -12.15 33.50
N TYR A 7 -47.83 -11.00 34.04
CA TYR A 7 -47.29 -9.71 33.65
C TYR A 7 -45.87 -9.61 34.20
N SER A 8 -44.90 -9.35 33.33
CA SER A 8 -43.58 -8.86 33.72
C SER A 8 -43.31 -7.55 32.99
N PHE A 9 -43.08 -6.54 33.82
CA PHE A 9 -42.63 -5.19 33.51
C PHE A 9 -41.49 -5.18 32.48
N LEU A 10 -41.61 -4.36 31.43
CA LEU A 10 -40.45 -3.85 30.70
C LEU A 10 -40.22 -2.40 31.13
N PHE A 11 -39.06 -2.19 31.74
CA PHE A 11 -38.52 -0.89 32.10
C PHE A 11 -38.06 -0.19 30.81
N PHE A 12 -38.71 0.91 30.45
CA PHE A 12 -38.22 1.82 29.41
C PHE A 12 -37.08 2.65 30.00
N LEU A 13 -35.84 2.17 29.89
CA LEU A 13 -34.66 3.02 30.07
C LEU A 13 -34.30 3.57 28.69
N MET A 14 -34.90 4.70 28.34
CA MET A 14 -34.57 5.47 27.14
C MET A 14 -33.23 6.16 27.40
N ILE A 15 -32.12 5.43 27.23
CA ILE A 15 -30.82 6.06 27.03
C ILE A 15 -30.86 6.64 25.63
N LEU A 16 -31.08 7.95 25.53
CA LEU A 16 -30.71 8.72 24.35
C LEU A 16 -29.19 8.67 24.24
N MET A 17 -28.66 7.55 23.72
CA MET A 17 -27.37 7.59 23.07
C MET A 17 -27.61 8.44 21.82
N PHE A 18 -27.15 9.69 21.87
CA PHE A 18 -26.74 10.38 20.66
C PHE A 18 -25.62 9.52 20.06
N PHE A 19 -25.99 8.49 19.31
CA PHE A 19 -25.14 8.07 18.22
C PHE A 19 -25.07 9.31 17.35
N ASP A 20 -23.93 9.99 17.33
CA ASP A 20 -23.57 10.66 16.09
C ASP A 20 -23.86 9.64 15.00
N PRO A 21 -24.77 9.92 14.05
CA PRO A 21 -24.91 9.03 12.93
C PRO A 21 -23.54 9.06 12.26
N VAL A 22 -22.80 7.98 12.43
CA VAL A 22 -21.64 7.68 11.60
C VAL A 22 -22.25 7.47 10.23
N PHE A 23 -22.43 8.56 9.49
CA PHE A 23 -22.86 8.59 8.09
C PHE A 23 -21.73 8.07 7.20
N SER A 24 -21.09 6.94 7.55
CA SER A 24 -19.98 6.42 6.74
C SER A 24 -20.47 5.63 5.52
N GLN A 25 -21.74 5.24 5.49
CA GLN A 25 -22.30 4.46 4.39
C GLN A 25 -23.47 5.18 3.71
N SER A 26 -23.35 5.35 2.38
CA SER A 26 -24.43 5.90 1.56
C SER A 26 -25.72 5.08 1.76
N PRO A 27 -26.90 5.71 1.96
CA PRO A 27 -28.19 5.01 2.03
C PRO A 27 -28.49 4.13 0.81
N ARG A 28 -27.80 4.38 -0.30
CA ARG A 28 -27.90 3.60 -1.53
C ARG A 28 -27.13 2.30 -1.47
N MET A 29 -26.19 2.19 -0.55
CA MET A 29 -25.34 1.04 -0.39
C MET A 29 -25.81 0.09 0.72
N LYS A 30 -26.44 0.66 1.74
CA LYS A 30 -26.99 -0.06 2.88
C LYS A 30 -28.22 -0.90 2.45
N ASP A 31 -28.35 -2.10 3.02
CA ASP A 31 -29.53 -2.98 2.87
C ASP A 31 -29.82 -3.41 1.40
N LYS A 32 -28.80 -3.50 0.53
CA LYS A 32 -28.92 -3.92 -0.88
C LYS A 32 -27.98 -5.08 -1.24
N PHE A 33 -28.35 -5.84 -2.27
CA PHE A 33 -27.51 -6.88 -2.88
C PHE A 33 -26.71 -6.34 -4.07
N TYR A 34 -25.48 -6.82 -4.22
CA TYR A 34 -24.56 -6.43 -5.30
C TYR A 34 -24.29 -7.63 -6.19
N LEU A 35 -24.34 -7.40 -7.50
CA LEU A 35 -23.86 -8.36 -8.49
C LEU A 35 -23.16 -7.55 -9.57
N GLY A 36 -21.84 -7.73 -9.66
CA GLY A 36 -20.99 -7.04 -10.62
C GLY A 36 -20.22 -8.04 -11.48
N TYR A 37 -19.73 -7.57 -12.62
CA TYR A 37 -18.76 -8.31 -13.42
C TYR A 37 -17.37 -7.79 -13.08
N PHE A 38 -16.45 -8.71 -12.78
CA PHE A 38 -15.06 -8.37 -12.45
C PHE A 38 -14.18 -8.05 -13.66
N ASN A 39 -14.65 -8.31 -14.89
CA ASN A 39 -13.80 -8.21 -16.07
C ASN A 39 -14.58 -7.69 -17.29
N LEU A 40 -13.89 -6.85 -18.06
CA LEU A 40 -14.27 -6.12 -19.30
C LEU A 40 -14.57 -4.60 -19.12
N PRO A 41 -13.61 -3.82 -18.57
CA PRO A 41 -13.77 -2.43 -18.14
C PRO A 41 -13.91 -1.35 -19.24
N TYR A 42 -14.16 -1.73 -20.50
CA TYR A 42 -14.15 -0.79 -21.65
C TYR A 42 -15.21 -1.11 -22.71
N GLU A 43 -16.01 -2.16 -22.54
CA GLU A 43 -16.93 -2.56 -23.59
C GLU A 43 -18.26 -1.81 -23.49
N ALA A 44 -18.47 -0.87 -24.41
CA ALA A 44 -19.66 -0.03 -24.47
C ALA A 44 -20.99 -0.84 -24.46
N GLN A 45 -20.96 -2.12 -24.87
CA GLN A 45 -22.11 -3.02 -24.87
C GLN A 45 -22.72 -3.24 -23.48
N PHE A 46 -21.93 -3.22 -22.39
CA PHE A 46 -22.43 -3.35 -21.02
C PHE A 46 -23.14 -2.10 -20.49
N THR A 47 -23.05 -0.99 -21.25
CA THR A 47 -23.83 0.24 -21.01
C THR A 47 -25.00 0.39 -21.98
N SER A 48 -25.30 -0.65 -22.77
CA SER A 48 -26.45 -0.66 -23.67
C SER A 48 -27.77 -0.74 -22.89
N SER A 49 -28.85 -0.28 -23.50
CA SER A 49 -30.19 -0.34 -22.90
C SER A 49 -30.65 -1.75 -22.56
N VAL A 50 -30.14 -2.78 -23.25
CA VAL A 50 -30.46 -4.19 -22.98
C VAL A 50 -29.91 -4.59 -21.61
N PHE A 51 -28.59 -4.48 -21.40
CA PHE A 51 -27.96 -4.83 -20.13
C PHE A 51 -28.45 -3.97 -18.96
N LEU A 52 -28.64 -2.66 -19.17
CA LEU A 52 -29.18 -1.78 -18.13
C LEU A 52 -30.60 -2.19 -17.69
N ASN A 53 -31.44 -2.67 -18.61
CA ASN A 53 -32.76 -3.18 -18.26
C ASN A 53 -32.67 -4.50 -17.49
N ASP A 54 -31.73 -5.38 -17.84
CA ASP A 54 -31.49 -6.62 -17.12
C ASP A 54 -31.03 -6.35 -15.67
N TYR A 55 -30.09 -5.40 -15.48
CA TYR A 55 -29.64 -4.97 -14.15
C TYR A 55 -30.78 -4.39 -13.32
N LYS A 56 -31.65 -3.59 -13.95
CA LYS A 56 -32.85 -3.04 -13.30
C LYS A 56 -33.82 -4.12 -12.88
N ALA A 57 -34.09 -5.10 -13.75
CA ALA A 57 -35.01 -6.19 -13.48
C ALA A 57 -34.55 -7.05 -12.28
N LEU A 58 -33.25 -7.17 -12.09
CA LEU A 58 -32.63 -7.91 -10.99
C LEU A 58 -32.39 -7.06 -9.73
N SER A 59 -32.68 -5.75 -9.75
CA SER A 59 -32.44 -4.81 -8.65
C SER A 59 -31.00 -4.79 -8.14
N LEU A 60 -30.04 -4.83 -9.07
CA LEU A 60 -28.61 -4.97 -8.75
C LEU A 60 -27.90 -3.62 -8.66
N ASN A 61 -26.92 -3.54 -7.76
CA ASN A 61 -25.83 -2.57 -7.81
C ASN A 61 -24.68 -3.11 -8.68
N ALA A 62 -23.99 -2.23 -9.40
CA ALA A 62 -22.93 -2.61 -10.34
C ALA A 62 -21.54 -2.22 -9.84
N MET A 63 -20.58 -3.13 -9.93
CA MET A 63 -19.15 -2.82 -9.82
C MET A 63 -18.56 -2.75 -11.22
N GLN A 64 -17.91 -1.64 -11.56
CA GLN A 64 -17.34 -1.41 -12.89
C GLN A 64 -15.97 -0.76 -12.83
N GLY A 65 -14.97 -1.43 -13.40
CA GLY A 65 -13.69 -0.79 -13.66
C GLY A 65 -13.76 0.03 -14.94
N TYR A 66 -13.14 1.22 -14.94
CA TYR A 66 -13.01 2.03 -16.14
C TYR A 66 -11.62 2.64 -16.16
N GLY A 67 -10.76 1.98 -16.91
CA GLY A 67 -9.34 2.28 -16.97
C GLY A 67 -8.66 1.43 -18.01
N THR A 68 -7.81 2.03 -18.83
CA THR A 68 -6.85 1.28 -19.62
C THR A 68 -5.80 0.71 -18.68
N LYS A 69 -5.52 -0.59 -18.77
CA LYS A 69 -4.52 -1.26 -17.91
C LYS A 69 -3.09 -0.74 -18.14
N GLY A 70 -2.84 0.14 -19.10
CA GLY A 70 -1.52 0.65 -19.46
C GLY A 70 -1.53 2.15 -19.73
N THR A 71 -0.34 2.75 -19.68
CA THR A 71 -0.04 4.12 -20.13
C THR A 71 -0.26 4.35 -21.63
N ASP A 72 -0.96 3.43 -22.29
CA ASP A 72 -1.35 3.55 -23.67
C ASP A 72 -2.45 4.60 -23.79
N THR A 73 -2.09 5.66 -24.50
CA THR A 73 -3.02 6.61 -25.10
C THR A 73 -3.73 5.90 -26.25
N ASP A 74 -4.52 4.88 -25.97
CA ASP A 74 -5.38 4.29 -26.98
C ASP A 74 -6.65 5.15 -27.09
N PRO A 75 -6.83 5.87 -28.21
CA PRO A 75 -7.91 6.83 -28.40
C PRO A 75 -9.30 6.18 -28.47
N THR A 76 -9.39 4.86 -28.53
CA THR A 76 -10.66 4.12 -28.44
C THR A 76 -11.15 4.01 -27.00
N HIS A 77 -10.30 4.27 -26.01
CA HIS A 77 -10.64 4.22 -24.59
C HIS A 77 -11.23 5.54 -24.11
N LEU A 78 -12.54 5.66 -24.25
CA LEU A 78 -13.31 6.87 -23.95
C LEU A 78 -13.35 7.25 -22.45
N GLN A 79 -12.81 6.43 -21.55
CA GLN A 79 -12.93 6.58 -20.10
C GLN A 79 -11.60 6.89 -19.38
N GLY A 80 -10.51 7.01 -20.15
CA GLY A 80 -9.21 7.52 -19.70
C GLY A 80 -8.36 6.53 -18.89
N GLY A 81 -7.06 6.82 -18.82
CA GLY A 81 -6.05 6.10 -18.04
C GLY A 81 -5.24 7.01 -17.12
N PHE A 82 -4.20 6.45 -16.49
CA PHE A 82 -3.40 7.14 -15.48
C PHE A 82 -2.73 8.43 -16.00
N ASN A 83 -2.20 8.39 -17.23
CA ASN A 83 -1.48 9.50 -17.85
C ASN A 83 -2.39 10.51 -18.57
N ASP A 84 -3.66 10.18 -18.79
CA ASP A 84 -4.56 11.05 -19.54
C ASP A 84 -4.97 12.29 -18.74
N SER A 85 -5.15 13.41 -19.45
CA SER A 85 -5.78 14.60 -18.88
C SER A 85 -7.22 14.30 -18.54
N LEU A 86 -7.70 14.79 -17.39
CA LEU A 86 -9.09 14.60 -16.96
C LEU A 86 -10.09 15.09 -18.03
N ASP A 87 -9.77 16.18 -18.72
CA ASP A 87 -10.65 16.81 -19.71
C ASP A 87 -10.98 15.92 -20.92
N THR A 88 -10.16 14.90 -21.21
CA THR A 88 -10.38 14.02 -22.37
C THR A 88 -11.46 12.98 -22.14
N TYR A 89 -11.72 12.58 -20.89
CA TYR A 89 -12.64 11.48 -20.56
C TYR A 89 -13.74 11.86 -19.56
N LYS A 90 -13.62 13.00 -18.87
CA LYS A 90 -14.57 13.42 -17.82
C LYS A 90 -16.02 13.37 -18.27
N ALA A 91 -16.33 13.94 -19.43
CA ALA A 91 -17.70 14.00 -19.95
C ALA A 91 -18.29 12.60 -20.22
N ASN A 92 -17.48 11.66 -20.68
CA ASN A 92 -17.91 10.28 -20.96
C ASN A 92 -18.22 9.53 -19.66
N VAL A 93 -17.35 9.67 -18.65
CA VAL A 93 -17.55 9.05 -17.32
C VAL A 93 -18.78 9.64 -16.63
N GLN A 94 -18.98 10.97 -16.67
CA GLN A 94 -20.17 11.61 -16.10
C GLN A 94 -21.46 11.20 -16.83
N SER A 95 -21.43 11.12 -18.17
CA SER A 95 -22.56 10.63 -18.96
C SER A 95 -22.97 9.21 -18.59
N MET A 96 -21.98 8.35 -18.37
CA MET A 96 -22.19 6.97 -17.93
C MET A 96 -22.78 6.89 -16.52
N LEU A 97 -22.25 7.65 -15.55
CA LEU A 97 -22.82 7.74 -14.20
C LEU A 97 -24.27 8.24 -14.24
N GLY A 98 -24.56 9.23 -15.09
CA GLY A 98 -25.91 9.73 -15.32
C GLY A 98 -26.85 8.68 -15.92
N LYS A 99 -26.37 7.87 -16.89
CA LYS A 99 -27.16 6.75 -17.46
C LYS A 99 -27.48 5.68 -16.43
N PHE A 100 -26.51 5.32 -15.61
CA PHE A 100 -26.68 4.35 -14.52
C PHE A 100 -27.71 4.84 -13.51
N SER A 101 -27.53 6.07 -13.02
CA SER A 101 -28.47 6.70 -12.09
C SER A 101 -29.89 6.80 -12.65
N SER A 102 -30.05 7.28 -13.89
CA SER A 102 -31.37 7.50 -14.48
C SER A 102 -32.12 6.20 -14.81
N THR A 103 -31.39 5.12 -15.12
CA THR A 103 -32.01 3.84 -15.52
C THR A 103 -32.26 2.92 -14.31
N LEU A 104 -31.28 2.84 -13.39
CA LEU A 104 -31.31 1.95 -12.23
C LEU A 104 -31.82 2.63 -10.95
N GLY A 105 -32.05 3.95 -10.96
CA GLY A 105 -32.61 4.69 -9.84
C GLY A 105 -31.60 4.87 -8.71
N GLU A 106 -31.86 4.21 -7.57
CA GLU A 106 -31.01 4.31 -6.38
C GLU A 106 -29.80 3.36 -6.40
N SER A 107 -29.63 2.55 -7.44
CA SER A 107 -28.43 1.71 -7.55
C SER A 107 -27.18 2.58 -7.70
N SER A 108 -26.08 2.14 -7.11
CA SER A 108 -24.80 2.85 -7.15
C SER A 108 -23.72 2.03 -7.84
N MET A 109 -22.72 2.75 -8.36
CA MET A 109 -21.56 2.18 -9.02
C MET A 109 -20.32 2.25 -8.12
N LEU A 110 -19.66 1.11 -7.96
CA LEU A 110 -18.26 1.07 -7.53
C LEU A 110 -17.38 1.29 -8.76
N LEU A 111 -16.50 2.30 -8.72
CA LEU A 111 -15.66 2.68 -9.87
C LEU A 111 -14.19 2.38 -9.62
N SER A 112 -13.58 1.54 -10.46
CA SER A 112 -12.11 1.49 -10.51
C SER A 112 -11.63 2.54 -11.50
N ARG A 113 -10.69 3.37 -11.06
CA ARG A 113 -10.16 4.53 -11.78
C ARG A 113 -8.65 4.52 -11.67
N GLU A 114 -7.94 4.53 -12.78
CA GLU A 114 -6.47 4.36 -12.80
C GLU A 114 -5.74 5.41 -11.95
N LYS A 115 -6.18 6.68 -11.98
CA LYS A 115 -5.62 7.75 -11.15
C LYS A 115 -5.81 7.55 -9.64
N ILE A 116 -6.71 6.65 -9.23
CA ILE A 116 -6.94 6.22 -7.84
C ILE A 116 -6.27 4.87 -7.55
N SER A 117 -6.50 3.86 -8.37
CA SER A 117 -6.05 2.49 -8.12
C SER A 117 -4.53 2.32 -8.26
N ARG A 118 -3.89 3.03 -9.20
CA ARG A 118 -2.43 2.97 -9.42
C ARG A 118 -1.62 3.31 -8.18
N PRO A 119 -1.77 4.50 -7.56
CA PRO A 119 -1.04 4.79 -6.33
C PRO A 119 -1.32 3.76 -5.24
N ALA A 120 -2.52 3.17 -5.19
CA ALA A 120 -2.89 2.17 -4.18
C ALA A 120 -2.18 0.82 -4.38
N TYR A 121 -1.70 0.51 -5.60
CA TYR A 121 -0.85 -0.64 -5.89
C TYR A 121 0.65 -0.40 -5.63
N GLY A 122 1.05 0.74 -5.07
CA GLY A 122 2.43 0.93 -4.59
C GLY A 122 2.77 -0.12 -3.52
N GLN A 123 4.02 -0.56 -3.49
CA GLN A 123 4.52 -1.60 -2.60
C GLN A 123 5.42 -0.99 -1.51
N GLN A 124 5.07 -1.24 -0.24
CA GLN A 124 5.86 -0.82 0.92
C GLN A 124 6.04 -1.96 1.93
N SER A 125 7.29 -2.38 2.09
CA SER A 125 7.72 -3.43 3.03
C SER A 125 8.52 -2.80 4.18
N THR A 126 8.06 -2.90 5.43
CA THR A 126 8.73 -2.27 6.61
C THR A 126 9.28 -3.32 7.56
N TYR A 127 10.60 -3.52 7.53
CA TYR A 127 11.35 -4.57 8.21
C TYR A 127 11.78 -4.15 9.62
N GLN A 128 11.20 -4.78 10.64
CA GLN A 128 11.42 -4.42 12.04
C GLN A 128 12.47 -5.28 12.75
N ALA A 129 13.03 -4.74 13.83
CA ALA A 129 14.16 -5.29 14.59
C ALA A 129 13.82 -6.43 15.57
N GLU A 130 12.54 -6.64 15.84
CA GLU A 130 12.03 -7.42 16.99
C GLU A 130 12.28 -8.93 16.85
N TYR A 131 12.78 -9.37 15.71
CA TYR A 131 13.00 -10.77 15.38
C TYR A 131 14.44 -11.21 15.71
N VAL A 132 14.65 -11.79 16.89
CA VAL A 132 15.95 -12.41 17.22
C VAL A 132 16.07 -13.72 16.47
N ARG A 133 17.15 -13.81 15.68
CA ARG A 133 17.74 -14.86 14.82
C ARG A 133 17.44 -16.36 15.08
N ALA A 134 16.73 -16.76 16.13
CA ALA A 134 16.48 -18.15 16.49
C ALA A 134 15.03 -18.62 16.31
N GLU A 135 14.01 -17.78 16.51
CA GLU A 135 12.61 -18.20 16.38
C GLU A 135 11.74 -16.99 16.00
N LEU A 136 10.98 -17.12 14.92
CA LEU A 136 9.65 -16.52 14.82
C LEU A 136 8.89 -17.04 16.06
N VAL A 137 8.93 -16.27 17.15
CA VAL A 137 8.75 -16.72 18.53
C VAL A 137 7.53 -17.64 18.71
N GLY A 138 7.75 -18.89 19.15
CA GLY A 138 6.71 -19.77 19.68
C GLY A 138 5.78 -20.46 18.66
N ASN A 139 6.26 -20.83 17.47
CA ASN A 139 5.42 -21.36 16.37
C ASN A 139 4.34 -20.39 15.86
N ILE A 140 4.36 -19.13 16.28
CA ILE A 140 3.47 -18.09 15.79
C ILE A 140 4.30 -17.22 14.84
N LYS A 141 4.25 -17.58 13.56
CA LYS A 141 4.79 -16.75 12.49
C LYS A 141 3.83 -15.58 12.30
N LYS A 142 4.18 -14.39 12.81
CA LYS A 142 3.49 -13.19 12.35
C LYS A 142 3.90 -12.89 10.90
N PRO A 143 2.99 -12.54 9.98
CA PRO A 143 3.31 -11.94 8.70
C PRO A 143 4.05 -10.65 9.00
N GLY A 144 5.31 -10.66 8.64
CA GLY A 144 6.20 -9.63 9.13
C GLY A 144 7.39 -9.51 8.23
N TYR A 145 7.56 -8.31 7.71
CA TYR A 145 8.84 -7.83 7.27
C TYR A 145 9.71 -7.69 8.54
N GLY A 146 10.73 -8.52 8.65
CA GLY A 146 11.67 -8.52 9.76
C GLY A 146 13.10 -8.64 9.24
N TYR A 147 14.10 -8.51 10.10
CA TYR A 147 15.47 -8.76 9.67
C TYR A 147 16.33 -9.54 10.66
N LYS A 148 17.23 -10.33 10.08
CA LYS A 148 18.35 -10.96 10.75
C LYS A 148 19.41 -9.90 11.05
N HIS A 149 20.03 -9.96 12.23
CA HIS A 149 21.09 -9.04 12.63
C HIS A 149 22.31 -9.81 13.19
N GLY A 150 23.49 -9.22 13.07
CA GLY A 150 24.76 -9.74 13.62
C GLY A 150 25.35 -8.88 14.73
N GLY A 151 25.04 -7.57 14.75
CA GLY A 151 25.48 -6.61 15.75
C GLY A 151 24.33 -5.77 16.33
N GLY A 152 24.66 -4.90 17.29
CA GLY A 152 23.73 -3.98 17.95
C GLY A 152 22.88 -4.62 19.07
N SER A 153 22.69 -3.87 20.15
CA SER A 153 21.79 -4.24 21.25
C SER A 153 20.35 -3.88 20.90
N TYR A 154 19.39 -4.75 21.23
CA TYR A 154 17.98 -4.42 21.06
C TYR A 154 17.56 -3.35 22.08
N TYR A 155 16.79 -2.36 21.63
CA TYR A 155 16.08 -1.41 22.49
C TYR A 155 14.59 -1.42 22.13
N SER A 156 13.72 -1.13 23.09
CA SER A 156 12.28 -1.07 22.85
C SER A 156 11.57 -0.03 23.70
N GLY A 157 10.41 0.40 23.20
CA GLY A 157 9.53 1.33 23.91
C GLY A 157 10.13 2.73 24.10
N GLU A 158 11.06 3.13 23.23
CA GLU A 158 11.60 4.49 23.28
C GLU A 158 10.49 5.50 22.96
N ILE A 159 10.51 6.61 23.70
CA ILE A 159 9.75 7.82 23.38
C ILE A 159 10.75 8.86 22.89
N TRP A 160 10.66 9.24 21.63
CA TRP A 160 11.56 10.23 21.02
C TRP A 160 10.78 11.36 20.37
N GLN A 161 11.00 12.59 20.83
CA GLN A 161 10.35 13.79 20.28
C GLN A 161 8.81 13.69 20.13
N GLY A 162 8.16 12.95 21.03
CA GLY A 162 6.69 12.76 21.03
C GLY A 162 6.21 11.52 20.27
N GLU A 163 7.09 10.85 19.52
CA GLU A 163 6.81 9.53 18.96
C GLU A 163 7.01 8.46 20.03
N THR A 164 6.03 7.58 20.18
CA THR A 164 6.01 6.55 21.23
C THR A 164 6.15 5.16 20.63
N GLY A 165 6.90 4.29 21.30
CA GLY A 165 6.97 2.87 20.94
C GLY A 165 8.08 2.51 19.95
N ILE A 166 9.06 3.40 19.74
CA ILE A 166 10.19 3.14 18.84
C ILE A 166 11.03 1.99 19.41
N SER A 167 11.31 1.00 18.58
CA SER A 167 12.02 -0.22 18.99
C SER A 167 12.95 -0.65 17.87
N GLY A 168 14.16 -1.11 18.21
CA GLY A 168 15.21 -1.17 17.21
C GLY A 168 16.53 -1.77 17.67
N ARG A 169 17.59 -1.43 16.93
CA ARG A 169 18.98 -1.79 17.25
C ARG A 169 19.81 -0.55 17.58
N TYR A 170 20.51 -0.59 18.70
CA TYR A 170 21.44 0.43 19.12
C TYR A 170 22.87 -0.10 19.02
N CYS A 171 23.73 0.65 18.33
CA CYS A 171 25.14 0.37 18.19
C CYS A 171 25.95 1.51 18.79
N GLN A 172 26.95 1.16 19.59
CA GLN A 172 27.73 2.12 20.37
C GLN A 172 29.19 2.07 19.94
N THR A 173 29.76 3.21 19.56
CA THR A 173 31.17 3.37 19.22
C THR A 173 32.07 2.77 20.31
N GLY A 174 33.13 2.10 19.88
CA GLY A 174 34.05 1.36 20.75
C GLY A 174 33.69 -0.12 20.92
N THR A 175 32.57 -0.60 20.36
CA THR A 175 32.30 -2.03 20.16
C THR A 175 32.67 -2.49 18.75
N ASP A 176 32.69 -3.81 18.52
CA ASP A 176 32.96 -4.39 17.20
C ASP A 176 31.92 -3.94 16.16
N SER A 177 32.40 -3.47 15.01
CA SER A 177 31.56 -3.13 13.86
C SER A 177 30.92 -4.37 13.22
N GLY A 178 29.81 -4.20 12.50
CA GLY A 178 29.12 -5.36 11.94
C GLY A 178 27.77 -5.06 11.30
N TYR A 179 27.17 -6.11 10.74
CA TYR A 179 25.83 -6.05 10.16
C TYR A 179 24.77 -5.87 11.25
N ILE A 180 24.18 -4.68 11.29
CA ILE A 180 22.99 -4.39 12.10
C ILE A 180 21.73 -4.90 11.41
N VAL A 181 21.81 -5.09 10.09
CA VAL A 181 20.86 -5.81 9.24
C VAL A 181 21.69 -6.70 8.30
N ASP A 182 21.64 -8.02 8.53
CA ASP A 182 22.38 -9.05 7.80
C ASP A 182 21.54 -9.66 6.67
N SER A 183 20.23 -9.79 6.87
CA SER A 183 19.31 -10.28 5.85
C SER A 183 17.87 -9.89 6.18
N LEU A 184 17.10 -9.50 5.17
CA LEU A 184 15.68 -9.26 5.32
C LEU A 184 14.86 -10.56 5.17
N TYR A 185 13.85 -10.73 6.02
CA TYR A 185 12.82 -11.75 5.87
C TYR A 185 11.70 -11.22 4.99
N GLU A 186 11.31 -11.98 3.96
CA GLU A 186 10.32 -11.60 2.94
C GLU A 186 10.76 -10.43 2.05
N ASN A 187 11.38 -10.73 0.91
CA ASN A 187 11.80 -9.73 -0.06
C ASN A 187 11.73 -10.23 -1.52
N LEU A 188 11.05 -11.34 -1.74
CA LEU A 188 10.89 -11.96 -3.06
C LEU A 188 10.01 -11.14 -3.98
N GLU A 189 9.06 -10.40 -3.42
CA GLU A 189 8.12 -9.57 -4.16
C GLU A 189 8.82 -8.45 -4.97
N GLN A 190 10.05 -8.09 -4.60
CA GLN A 190 10.78 -7.02 -5.29
C GLN A 190 11.34 -7.42 -6.65
N VAL A 191 11.58 -8.72 -6.85
CA VAL A 191 12.06 -9.29 -8.12
C VAL A 191 10.96 -9.91 -8.96
N ASN A 192 9.71 -9.91 -8.48
CA ASN A 192 8.58 -10.28 -9.33
C ASN A 192 8.44 -9.23 -10.43
N ASP A 193 8.87 -9.58 -11.64
CA ASP A 193 8.74 -8.78 -12.85
C ASP A 193 7.86 -9.55 -13.84
N VAL A 194 6.79 -8.91 -14.28
CA VAL A 194 5.83 -9.50 -15.21
C VAL A 194 5.89 -8.72 -16.53
N SER A 195 6.47 -9.32 -17.57
CA SER A 195 6.60 -8.64 -18.86
C SER A 195 5.26 -8.54 -19.62
N ASP A 196 4.28 -9.43 -19.35
CA ASP A 196 2.98 -9.41 -20.03
C ASP A 196 1.73 -9.24 -19.13
N ASN A 197 0.89 -8.28 -19.54
CA ASN A 197 -0.52 -7.98 -19.23
C ASN A 197 -1.13 -8.18 -17.82
N HIS A 198 -0.35 -8.13 -16.73
CA HIS A 198 -0.90 -8.02 -15.36
C HIS A 198 -0.74 -6.62 -14.78
N LEU A 199 -1.54 -6.31 -13.76
CA LEU A 199 -1.67 -5.02 -13.09
C LEU A 199 -0.29 -4.37 -12.89
N THR A 200 -0.16 -3.15 -13.39
CA THR A 200 1.12 -2.47 -13.68
C THR A 200 2.08 -2.18 -12.53
N SER A 201 1.70 -2.35 -11.26
CA SER A 201 2.70 -2.35 -10.16
C SER A 201 3.71 -3.49 -10.30
N ASP A 202 3.32 -4.58 -10.97
CA ASP A 202 4.19 -5.73 -11.24
C ASP A 202 4.96 -5.61 -12.58
N ARG A 203 4.67 -4.58 -13.41
CA ARG A 203 5.36 -4.32 -14.69
C ARG A 203 6.57 -3.42 -14.48
N LYS A 204 7.56 -3.93 -13.76
CA LYS A 204 8.76 -3.18 -13.35
C LYS A 204 9.77 -3.00 -14.51
N SER A 205 9.75 -3.89 -15.51
CA SER A 205 10.61 -3.84 -16.71
C SER A 205 10.16 -2.88 -17.83
N MET A 206 8.88 -2.52 -17.93
CA MET A 206 8.40 -1.65 -19.02
C MET A 206 8.81 -0.18 -18.85
N TYR A 207 9.21 0.21 -17.64
CA TYR A 207 9.81 1.52 -17.37
C TYR A 207 11.29 1.29 -17.08
N PRO A 208 12.21 1.57 -18.03
CA PRO A 208 13.64 1.26 -17.88
C PRO A 208 14.31 1.96 -16.67
N ASP A 209 13.61 2.89 -16.03
CA ASP A 209 14.04 3.63 -14.85
C ASP A 209 13.19 3.34 -13.59
N TYR A 210 12.42 2.24 -13.53
CA TYR A 210 11.69 1.92 -12.29
C TYR A 210 12.66 1.54 -11.17
N ARG A 211 12.45 2.06 -9.96
CA ARG A 211 13.40 1.90 -8.85
C ARG A 211 12.74 1.43 -7.57
N TRP A 212 13.51 0.68 -6.79
CA TRP A 212 13.25 0.39 -5.40
C TRP A 212 14.07 1.32 -4.52
N TYR A 213 13.48 1.84 -3.46
CA TYR A 213 14.06 2.79 -2.51
C TYR A 213 14.30 2.11 -1.18
N ILE A 214 15.54 2.16 -0.69
CA ILE A 214 15.95 1.55 0.57
C ILE A 214 16.02 2.65 1.63
N LYS A 215 15.20 2.55 2.66
CA LYS A 215 14.95 3.58 3.66
C LYS A 215 15.21 3.04 5.07
N PRO A 216 16.48 2.84 5.46
CA PRO A 216 16.80 2.58 6.87
C PRO A 216 16.42 3.82 7.67
N ARG A 217 15.60 3.66 8.70
CA ARG A 217 15.24 4.72 9.62
C ARG A 217 16.25 4.79 10.75
N MET A 218 17.13 5.79 10.73
CA MET A 218 18.23 5.90 11.68
C MET A 218 18.29 7.24 12.39
N ARG A 219 18.91 7.24 13.56
CA ARG A 219 19.32 8.42 14.32
C ARG A 219 20.78 8.27 14.75
N ILE A 220 21.49 9.39 14.83
CA ILE A 220 22.84 9.51 15.39
C ILE A 220 22.86 10.59 16.48
N PRO A 221 23.93 10.72 17.30
CA PRO A 221 23.97 11.77 18.32
C PRO A 221 24.00 13.16 17.69
N GLN A 222 23.07 14.02 18.10
CA GLN A 222 22.95 15.39 17.61
C GLN A 222 24.25 16.19 17.72
N ASN A 223 24.88 16.18 18.90
CA ASN A 223 26.12 16.91 19.17
C ASN A 223 27.29 16.39 18.31
N PHE A 224 27.30 15.11 17.97
CA PHE A 224 28.34 14.51 17.13
C PHE A 224 28.17 14.97 15.67
N ALA A 225 26.93 14.98 15.18
CA ALA A 225 26.63 15.41 13.81
C ALA A 225 26.84 16.90 13.57
N ASN A 226 26.53 17.73 14.57
CA ASN A 226 26.66 19.19 14.49
C ASN A 226 28.11 19.69 14.69
N ASP A 227 29.09 18.78 14.83
CA ASP A 227 30.51 19.10 14.77
C ASP A 227 31.05 18.83 13.34
N PRO A 228 31.45 19.89 12.60
CA PRO A 228 32.00 19.76 11.25
C PRO A 228 33.19 18.80 11.12
N GLY A 229 33.94 18.57 12.20
CA GLY A 229 35.04 17.61 12.22
C GLY A 229 34.60 16.15 11.99
N ASN A 230 33.32 15.85 12.18
CA ASN A 230 32.78 14.49 12.07
C ASN A 230 32.03 14.22 10.76
N TRP A 231 31.83 15.22 9.90
CA TRP A 231 30.95 15.13 8.72
C TRP A 231 31.34 14.04 7.73
N ASP A 232 32.64 13.71 7.63
CA ASP A 232 33.16 12.67 6.75
C ASP A 232 33.12 11.25 7.33
N LYS A 233 32.72 11.09 8.60
CA LYS A 233 32.59 9.78 9.24
C LYS A 233 31.45 8.98 8.62
N ASN A 234 31.70 7.70 8.36
CA ASN A 234 30.71 6.79 7.84
C ASN A 234 29.85 6.28 8.98
N VAL A 235 28.54 6.37 8.83
CA VAL A 235 27.56 5.88 9.79
C VAL A 235 27.29 4.40 9.52
N VAL A 236 26.88 4.10 8.29
CA VAL A 236 26.63 2.74 7.81
C VAL A 236 27.04 2.59 6.34
N LYS A 237 27.17 1.35 5.91
CA LYS A 237 27.19 0.95 4.50
C LYS A 237 25.93 0.16 4.20
N VAL A 238 25.21 0.53 3.16
CA VAL A 238 24.04 -0.20 2.66
C VAL A 238 24.48 -1.03 1.46
N GLU A 239 24.35 -2.34 1.55
CA GLU A 239 24.65 -3.29 0.48
C GLU A 239 23.35 -3.80 -0.13
N VAL A 240 23.26 -3.81 -1.45
CA VAL A 240 22.12 -4.36 -2.19
C VAL A 240 22.59 -5.56 -2.99
N LYS A 241 21.90 -6.69 -2.83
CA LYS A 241 22.13 -7.90 -3.61
C LYS A 241 21.06 -8.05 -4.69
N ASN A 242 21.47 -8.47 -5.87
CA ASN A 242 20.58 -8.86 -6.97
C ASN A 242 20.07 -10.29 -6.79
N PHE A 243 19.29 -10.78 -7.76
CA PHE A 243 18.67 -12.10 -7.75
C PHE A 243 19.67 -13.25 -7.54
N ASP A 244 20.85 -13.21 -8.17
CA ASP A 244 21.85 -14.28 -8.04
C ASP A 244 22.64 -14.27 -6.71
N GLY A 245 22.57 -13.14 -5.98
CA GLY A 245 23.21 -12.88 -4.69
C GLY A 245 24.47 -12.02 -4.73
N SER A 246 24.85 -11.52 -5.91
CA SER A 246 25.96 -10.59 -6.13
C SER A 246 25.62 -9.20 -5.61
N ILE A 247 26.62 -8.47 -5.11
CA ILE A 247 26.43 -7.10 -4.65
C ILE A 247 26.36 -6.19 -5.87
N THR A 248 25.18 -5.63 -6.13
CA THR A 248 24.94 -4.69 -7.24
C THR A 248 25.12 -3.23 -6.81
N SER A 249 24.93 -2.93 -5.53
CA SER A 249 25.15 -1.58 -4.99
C SER A 249 25.73 -1.58 -3.59
N LEU A 250 26.60 -0.61 -3.31
CA LEU A 250 27.25 -0.38 -2.03
C LEU A 250 27.28 1.12 -1.75
N ILE A 251 26.42 1.60 -0.84
CA ILE A 251 26.24 3.03 -0.56
C ILE A 251 26.73 3.35 0.85
N ASN A 252 27.61 4.33 0.99
CA ASN A 252 28.01 4.85 2.30
C ASN A 252 27.05 5.97 2.72
N VAL A 253 26.45 5.84 3.90
CA VAL A 253 25.74 6.93 4.57
C VAL A 253 26.71 7.57 5.55
N LYS A 254 27.00 8.85 5.37
CA LYS A 254 27.89 9.65 6.22
C LYS A 254 27.10 10.51 7.21
N VAL A 255 27.79 11.00 8.23
CA VAL A 255 27.25 11.98 9.19
C VAL A 255 26.66 13.20 8.48
N ALA A 256 27.36 13.74 7.47
CA ALA A 256 26.88 14.88 6.69
C ALA A 256 25.50 14.66 6.03
N ASN A 257 25.11 13.40 5.76
CA ASN A 257 23.83 13.11 5.12
C ASN A 257 22.63 13.24 6.07
N PHE A 258 22.86 13.38 7.38
CA PHE A 258 21.81 13.64 8.38
C PHE A 258 21.47 15.13 8.56
N LEU A 259 22.33 16.02 8.06
CA LEU A 259 22.16 17.46 8.17
C LEU A 259 21.06 17.96 7.23
N ASP A 260 20.40 19.05 7.63
CA ASP A 260 19.47 19.80 6.78
C ASP A 260 20.22 20.77 5.84
N SER A 261 19.47 21.58 5.09
CA SER A 261 20.05 22.57 4.17
C SER A 261 20.81 23.72 4.85
N ASN A 262 20.74 23.83 6.19
CA ASN A 262 21.48 24.80 6.99
C ASN A 262 22.66 24.15 7.74
N ASP A 263 23.08 22.96 7.30
CA ASP A 263 24.14 22.16 7.92
C ASP A 263 23.86 21.82 9.39
N TYR A 264 22.58 21.63 9.75
CA TYR A 264 22.14 21.33 11.11
C TYR A 264 21.35 20.04 11.19
N TYR A 265 21.59 19.26 12.26
CA TYR A 265 20.79 18.11 12.64
C TYR A 265 20.16 18.31 14.01
N ASP A 266 18.89 17.94 14.13
CA ASP A 266 18.04 18.10 15.32
C ASP A 266 17.96 16.83 16.18
N GLY A 267 18.70 15.78 15.82
CA GLY A 267 18.63 14.48 16.48
C GLY A 267 17.39 13.65 16.10
N SER A 268 16.56 14.06 15.14
CA SER A 268 15.39 13.28 14.74
C SER A 268 15.79 11.97 14.05
N TYR A 269 14.97 10.93 14.14
CA TYR A 269 15.10 9.80 13.21
C TYR A 269 14.90 10.31 11.77
N LYS A 270 15.72 9.82 10.84
CA LYS A 270 15.66 10.14 9.41
C LYS A 270 15.48 8.85 8.61
N GLU A 271 14.59 8.89 7.61
CA GLU A 271 14.42 7.83 6.60
C GLU A 271 14.94 8.25 5.21
N ILE A 272 15.00 9.56 4.98
CA ILE A 272 15.52 10.17 3.76
C ILE A 272 16.71 11.04 4.15
N TYR A 273 17.82 10.83 3.46
CA TYR A 273 19.10 11.47 3.76
C TYR A 273 19.46 12.49 2.69
N MET A 274 20.19 13.54 3.07
CA MET A 274 20.65 14.55 2.13
C MET A 274 21.95 14.12 1.44
N PHE A 275 21.79 13.53 0.25
CA PHE A 275 22.91 13.28 -0.66
C PHE A 275 23.08 14.47 -1.60
N GLN A 276 24.28 15.07 -1.61
CA GLN A 276 24.56 16.25 -2.44
C GLN A 276 24.87 15.86 -3.90
N ASN A 277 24.38 16.64 -4.86
CA ASN A 277 24.75 16.58 -6.28
C ASN A 277 24.53 15.21 -6.97
N VAL A 278 23.43 14.55 -6.67
CA VAL A 278 23.08 13.24 -7.24
C VAL A 278 21.85 13.34 -8.14
N LEU A 279 21.93 12.75 -9.33
CA LEU A 279 20.81 12.68 -10.27
C LEU A 279 19.69 11.77 -9.76
N ASN A 280 20.08 10.61 -9.21
CA ASN A 280 19.19 9.64 -8.59
C ASN A 280 19.50 9.53 -7.09
N TYR A 281 18.48 9.31 -6.27
CA TYR A 281 18.67 9.10 -4.83
C TYR A 281 19.55 7.86 -4.58
N PRO A 282 20.73 7.97 -3.94
CA PRO A 282 21.71 6.89 -3.88
C PRO A 282 21.22 5.61 -3.22
N LEU A 283 20.37 5.71 -2.20
CA LEU A 283 19.72 4.54 -1.60
C LEU A 283 18.52 4.09 -2.44
N SER A 284 18.75 3.84 -3.72
CA SER A 284 17.79 3.22 -4.62
C SER A 284 18.49 2.32 -5.62
N ILE A 285 17.80 1.31 -6.12
CA ILE A 285 18.30 0.36 -7.12
C ILE A 285 17.29 0.24 -8.26
N SER A 286 17.74 0.09 -9.50
CA SER A 286 16.80 -0.15 -10.60
C SER A 286 16.20 -1.55 -10.48
N ALA A 287 14.96 -1.72 -10.94
CA ALA A 287 14.34 -3.04 -10.96
C ALA A 287 15.14 -4.02 -11.82
N THR A 288 15.70 -3.56 -12.94
CA THR A 288 16.56 -4.34 -13.85
C THR A 288 17.83 -4.85 -13.16
N ASP A 289 18.52 -3.98 -12.40
CA ASP A 289 19.74 -4.40 -11.67
C ASP A 289 19.39 -5.40 -10.57
N LEU A 290 18.20 -5.30 -9.98
CA LEU A 290 17.74 -6.20 -8.93
C LEU A 290 17.39 -7.59 -9.48
N THR A 291 16.86 -7.66 -10.70
CA THR A 291 16.49 -8.92 -11.38
C THR A 291 17.63 -9.55 -12.18
N GLU A 292 18.83 -8.97 -12.16
CA GLU A 292 20.00 -9.57 -12.81
C GLU A 292 20.28 -10.99 -12.30
N GLY A 293 20.34 -11.96 -13.22
CA GLY A 293 20.48 -13.38 -12.93
C GLY A 293 19.16 -14.16 -12.86
N ALA A 294 18.01 -13.49 -12.95
CA ALA A 294 16.71 -14.14 -13.08
C ALA A 294 16.42 -14.58 -14.53
N THR A 295 15.63 -15.65 -14.69
CA THR A 295 15.01 -16.03 -15.98
C THR A 295 13.52 -15.67 -15.97
N SER A 296 12.91 -15.57 -17.14
CA SER A 296 11.47 -15.27 -17.28
C SER A 296 10.76 -16.38 -18.03
N ASP A 297 9.53 -16.69 -17.63
CA ASP A 297 8.67 -17.68 -18.26
C ASP A 297 8.10 -17.15 -19.58
N ALA A 298 7.29 -17.97 -20.27
CA ALA A 298 6.65 -17.57 -21.53
C ALA A 298 5.67 -16.39 -21.38
N SER A 299 5.20 -16.10 -20.17
CA SER A 299 4.36 -14.94 -19.83
C SER A 299 5.20 -13.75 -19.33
N GLY A 300 6.53 -13.89 -19.36
CA GLY A 300 7.47 -12.89 -18.91
C GLY A 300 7.56 -12.72 -17.40
N ARG A 301 7.07 -13.69 -16.62
CA ARG A 301 7.17 -13.68 -15.16
C ARG A 301 8.50 -14.25 -14.72
N THR A 302 9.08 -13.72 -13.66
CA THR A 302 10.30 -14.29 -13.07
C THR A 302 10.12 -15.77 -12.70
N GLU A 303 10.90 -16.65 -13.33
CA GLU A 303 10.92 -18.08 -13.02
C GLU A 303 11.69 -18.33 -11.71
N ASN A 304 11.31 -19.41 -11.02
CA ASN A 304 12.00 -19.89 -9.82
C ASN A 304 12.22 -18.79 -8.76
N LEU A 305 11.20 -17.95 -8.54
CA LEU A 305 11.23 -16.83 -7.58
C LEU A 305 11.84 -17.20 -6.22
N PHE A 306 11.61 -18.43 -5.75
CA PHE A 306 12.14 -18.94 -4.48
C PHE A 306 13.67 -19.03 -4.42
N ASP A 307 14.37 -19.13 -5.55
CA ASP A 307 15.83 -19.17 -5.66
C ASP A 307 16.47 -17.79 -5.49
N SER A 308 15.68 -16.71 -5.52
CA SER A 308 16.18 -15.34 -5.36
C SER A 308 16.94 -15.17 -4.04
N LYS A 309 18.09 -14.51 -4.19
CA LYS A 309 19.00 -14.10 -3.10
C LYS A 309 19.10 -12.59 -2.99
N VAL A 310 18.12 -11.86 -3.54
CA VAL A 310 17.97 -10.43 -3.26
C VAL A 310 18.01 -10.20 -1.77
N ASP A 311 18.64 -9.11 -1.37
CA ASP A 311 18.79 -8.74 0.03
C ASP A 311 19.22 -7.28 0.14
N TYR A 312 18.86 -6.64 1.24
CA TYR A 312 19.36 -5.31 1.59
C TYR A 312 19.97 -5.35 2.97
N ARG A 313 21.25 -5.03 3.06
CA ARG A 313 22.05 -5.18 4.27
C ARG A 313 22.53 -3.84 4.75
N VAL A 314 22.61 -3.69 6.05
CA VAL A 314 23.09 -2.47 6.69
C VAL A 314 24.25 -2.85 7.60
N PHE A 315 25.45 -2.45 7.20
CA PHE A 315 26.68 -2.64 7.94
C PHE A 315 27.03 -1.37 8.72
N TRP A 316 27.03 -1.43 10.04
CA TRP A 316 27.49 -0.33 10.89
C TRP A 316 29.00 -0.33 11.00
N THR A 317 29.62 0.83 10.79
CA THR A 317 31.07 0.98 10.61
C THR A 317 31.86 1.04 11.92
N GLY A 318 31.21 1.35 13.03
CA GLY A 318 31.86 1.60 14.32
C GLY A 318 32.24 3.05 14.59
N GLU A 319 32.12 3.96 13.60
CA GLU A 319 32.65 5.34 13.74
C GLU A 319 31.75 6.29 14.52
N VAL A 320 30.47 5.95 14.71
CA VAL A 320 29.45 6.79 15.37
C VAL A 320 28.36 5.91 15.96
N ASP A 321 27.78 6.31 17.09
CA ASP A 321 26.61 5.64 17.67
C ASP A 321 25.42 5.69 16.69
N VAL A 322 24.66 4.61 16.58
CA VAL A 322 23.50 4.51 15.69
C VAL A 322 22.33 3.87 16.40
N TRP A 323 21.18 4.52 16.34
CA TRP A 323 19.88 3.90 16.61
C TRP A 323 19.21 3.63 15.27
N LEU A 324 19.04 2.36 14.93
CA LEU A 324 18.22 1.91 13.80
C LEU A 324 16.85 1.50 14.36
N ASP A 325 15.77 2.04 13.79
CA ASP A 325 14.40 1.62 14.11
C ASP A 325 14.00 0.44 13.21
N TYR A 326 13.71 0.73 11.94
CA TYR A 326 13.40 -0.26 10.90
C TYR A 326 14.16 0.01 9.60
N VAL A 327 14.12 -0.95 8.68
CA VAL A 327 14.44 -0.72 7.27
C VAL A 327 13.15 -0.77 6.49
N ARG A 328 12.86 0.22 5.66
CA ARG A 328 11.73 0.17 4.74
C ARG A 328 12.23 0.04 3.32
N VAL A 329 11.51 -0.73 2.51
CA VAL A 329 11.74 -0.86 1.07
C VAL A 329 10.45 -0.45 0.37
N GLU A 330 10.53 0.61 -0.43
CA GLU A 330 9.41 1.17 -1.19
C GLU A 330 9.69 0.99 -2.67
N ASP A 331 8.68 0.59 -3.43
CA ASP A 331 8.74 0.75 -4.88
C ASP A 331 8.59 2.23 -5.26
N GLU A 332 8.78 2.54 -6.54
CA GLU A 332 8.76 3.94 -6.98
C GLU A 332 7.41 4.61 -6.73
N TRP A 333 6.30 3.86 -6.81
CA TRP A 333 4.96 4.40 -6.59
C TRP A 333 4.72 4.73 -5.12
N ALA A 334 5.01 3.80 -4.21
CA ALA A 334 4.95 4.03 -2.78
C ALA A 334 5.85 5.20 -2.38
N HIS A 335 7.06 5.27 -2.95
CA HIS A 335 8.01 6.34 -2.65
C HIS A 335 7.43 7.72 -2.93
N PHE A 336 6.87 7.95 -4.11
CA PHE A 336 6.30 9.24 -4.46
C PHE A 336 4.94 9.51 -3.79
N LEU A 337 4.14 8.47 -3.53
CA LEU A 337 2.88 8.61 -2.78
C LEU A 337 3.13 9.10 -1.34
N PHE A 338 4.09 8.52 -0.63
CA PHE A 338 4.41 8.88 0.76
C PHE A 338 5.31 10.10 0.90
N ASN A 339 5.90 10.58 -0.20
CA ASN A 339 6.78 11.74 -0.19
C ASN A 339 6.31 12.80 -1.21
N PRO A 340 5.06 13.28 -1.09
CA PRO A 340 4.47 14.21 -2.05
C PRO A 340 5.19 15.56 -2.09
N GLN A 341 5.95 15.93 -1.06
CA GLN A 341 6.83 17.11 -1.07
C GLN A 341 7.97 17.01 -2.10
N LEU A 342 8.30 15.79 -2.54
CA LEU A 342 9.22 15.57 -3.66
C LEU A 342 8.54 15.87 -5.01
N GLU A 343 7.22 16.04 -5.04
CA GLU A 343 6.42 16.45 -6.19
C GLU A 343 6.03 17.93 -6.06
N THR A 344 6.48 18.81 -6.96
CA THR A 344 6.07 20.23 -6.96
C THR A 344 5.46 20.62 -8.30
N ALA A 345 4.48 21.53 -8.27
CA ALA A 345 3.82 22.04 -9.48
C ALA A 345 4.78 22.70 -10.48
N SER A 346 5.92 23.25 -10.00
CA SER A 346 6.96 23.88 -10.83
C SER A 346 8.00 22.91 -11.39
N GLN A 347 8.09 21.70 -10.85
CA GLN A 347 8.97 20.64 -11.36
C GLN A 347 8.19 19.33 -11.41
N PRO A 348 7.38 19.16 -12.46
CA PRO A 348 6.58 17.97 -12.55
C PRO A 348 7.43 16.72 -12.72
N ARG A 349 7.58 15.95 -11.64
CA ARG A 349 8.18 14.61 -11.71
C ARG A 349 7.08 13.54 -11.81
N LYS A 350 7.47 12.49 -12.53
CA LYS A 350 6.80 11.29 -13.05
C LYS A 350 5.30 11.04 -12.77
N TYR A 351 4.75 11.20 -11.55
CA TYR A 351 3.44 10.61 -11.19
C TYR A 351 2.34 11.57 -10.70
N PHE A 352 2.59 12.58 -9.84
CA PHE A 352 1.57 13.53 -9.34
C PHE A 352 0.37 12.89 -8.65
N PHE A 353 0.60 11.93 -7.76
CA PHE A 353 -0.49 11.11 -7.22
C PHE A 353 -1.55 11.96 -6.49
N ASN A 354 -1.14 12.84 -5.57
CA ASN A 354 -2.10 13.64 -4.78
C ASN A 354 -2.96 14.55 -5.67
N HIS A 355 -2.37 15.13 -6.71
CA HIS A 355 -3.10 15.99 -7.65
C HIS A 355 -4.08 15.18 -8.51
N LYS A 356 -3.64 14.04 -9.06
CA LYS A 356 -4.50 13.16 -9.87
C LYS A 356 -5.66 12.57 -9.06
N ILE A 357 -5.43 12.22 -7.80
CA ILE A 357 -6.48 11.78 -6.87
C ILE A 357 -7.48 12.93 -6.64
N LEU A 358 -6.98 14.14 -6.35
CA LEU A 358 -7.83 15.33 -6.17
C LEU A 358 -8.73 15.61 -7.39
N GLU A 359 -8.18 15.50 -8.61
CA GLU A 359 -8.92 15.66 -9.85
C GLU A 359 -10.08 14.66 -9.99
N GLU A 360 -9.81 13.36 -9.81
CA GLU A 360 -10.82 12.30 -9.93
C GLU A 360 -11.92 12.43 -8.86
N VAL A 361 -11.53 12.65 -7.61
CA VAL A 361 -12.48 12.76 -6.49
C VAL A 361 -13.42 13.96 -6.73
N ASN A 362 -12.89 15.12 -7.09
CA ASN A 362 -13.72 16.30 -7.36
C ASN A 362 -14.61 16.14 -8.60
N ALA A 363 -14.15 15.40 -9.61
CA ALA A 363 -14.90 15.22 -10.85
C ALA A 363 -16.11 14.29 -10.70
N PHE A 364 -15.97 13.22 -9.90
CA PHE A 364 -16.91 12.09 -9.93
C PHE A 364 -17.59 11.78 -8.59
N SER A 365 -17.01 12.18 -7.45
CA SER A 365 -17.58 11.83 -6.14
C SER A 365 -18.49 12.89 -5.53
N VAL A 366 -18.42 14.13 -6.01
CA VAL A 366 -19.04 15.28 -5.32
C VAL A 366 -20.49 15.51 -5.75
N ASN A 367 -20.91 15.08 -6.94
CA ASN A 367 -22.22 15.46 -7.50
C ASN A 367 -22.96 14.40 -8.33
N ASP A 368 -22.45 13.17 -8.47
CA ASP A 368 -23.04 12.20 -9.40
C ASP A 368 -23.94 11.18 -8.68
N SER A 369 -25.23 11.23 -9.01
CA SER A 369 -26.27 10.34 -8.49
C SER A 369 -26.15 8.88 -8.95
N GLY A 370 -25.01 8.46 -9.51
CA GLY A 370 -24.68 7.07 -9.83
C GLY A 370 -23.41 6.55 -9.17
N PHE A 371 -22.65 7.39 -8.45
CA PHE A 371 -21.39 7.00 -7.81
C PHE A 371 -21.61 6.51 -6.37
N ALA A 372 -20.84 5.49 -5.95
CA ALA A 372 -20.74 5.06 -4.55
C ALA A 372 -19.32 5.24 -3.99
N TYR A 373 -18.37 4.43 -4.45
CA TYR A 373 -16.98 4.43 -3.97
C TYR A 373 -16.03 4.17 -5.11
N PHE A 374 -14.76 4.51 -4.90
CA PHE A 374 -13.70 3.94 -5.71
C PHE A 374 -13.42 2.50 -5.27
N TYR A 375 -12.96 1.64 -6.17
CA TYR A 375 -12.51 0.30 -5.78
C TYR A 375 -11.20 -0.10 -6.45
N MET A 376 -10.54 -1.08 -5.83
CA MET A 376 -9.42 -1.83 -6.38
C MET A 376 -9.53 -3.30 -5.97
N ASP A 377 -8.83 -4.18 -6.66
CA ASP A 377 -8.88 -5.63 -6.47
C ASP A 377 -7.47 -6.22 -6.63
N GLU A 378 -7.27 -7.50 -6.33
CA GLU A 378 -6.04 -8.25 -6.58
C GLU A 378 -4.76 -7.52 -6.14
N TYR A 379 -4.66 -7.22 -4.84
CA TYR A 379 -3.48 -6.58 -4.25
C TYR A 379 -2.77 -7.53 -3.28
N PHE A 380 -1.48 -7.29 -3.05
CA PHE A 380 -0.64 -8.03 -2.10
C PHE A 380 -0.54 -7.33 -0.74
N TYR A 381 -0.08 -8.07 0.28
CA TYR A 381 0.03 -7.57 1.66
C TYR A 381 0.83 -6.26 1.80
N ASN A 382 1.89 -6.06 1.02
CA ASN A 382 2.67 -4.81 1.02
C ASN A 382 2.02 -3.65 0.26
N ASN A 383 0.88 -3.85 -0.40
CA ASN A 383 0.09 -2.75 -0.95
C ASN A 383 -0.74 -2.05 0.12
N ILE A 384 -1.10 -2.74 1.20
CA ILE A 384 -1.96 -2.25 2.28
C ILE A 384 -1.61 -0.82 2.74
N PRO A 385 -0.32 -0.45 2.97
CA PRO A 385 0.02 0.93 3.33
C PRO A 385 -0.39 1.96 2.27
N CYS A 386 -0.17 1.68 0.99
CA CYS A 386 -0.54 2.58 -0.09
C CYS A 386 -2.05 2.68 -0.28
N ILE A 387 -2.78 1.58 -0.10
CA ILE A 387 -4.26 1.59 -0.11
C ILE A 387 -4.80 2.49 1.01
N SER A 388 -4.26 2.32 2.23
CA SER A 388 -4.60 3.17 3.38
C SER A 388 -4.34 4.65 3.10
N GLU A 389 -3.17 4.98 2.52
CA GLU A 389 -2.81 6.36 2.22
C GLU A 389 -3.68 6.98 1.14
N VAL A 390 -3.99 6.24 0.06
CA VAL A 390 -4.93 6.70 -0.97
C VAL A 390 -6.32 6.93 -0.37
N ASN A 391 -6.82 6.00 0.46
CA ASN A 391 -8.11 6.17 1.13
C ASN A 391 -8.12 7.42 2.04
N ARG A 392 -7.04 7.64 2.80
CA ARG A 392 -6.86 8.85 3.63
C ARG A 392 -6.91 10.12 2.78
N ILE A 393 -6.22 10.16 1.64
CA ILE A 393 -6.24 11.31 0.73
C ILE A 393 -7.65 11.55 0.19
N ILE A 394 -8.35 10.52 -0.28
CA ILE A 394 -9.74 10.62 -0.76
C ILE A 394 -10.65 11.19 0.33
N LYS A 395 -10.58 10.66 1.55
CA LYS A 395 -11.41 11.10 2.67
C LYS A 395 -11.13 12.53 3.12
N ASN A 396 -9.90 13.00 2.97
CA ASN A 396 -9.58 14.41 3.21
C ASN A 396 -10.20 15.35 2.16
N ILE A 397 -10.44 14.86 0.95
CA ILE A 397 -11.08 15.63 -0.13
C ILE A 397 -12.61 15.57 0.01
N ASN A 398 -13.15 14.37 0.24
CA ASN A 398 -14.58 14.14 0.39
C ASN A 398 -14.82 13.02 1.42
N THR A 399 -15.33 13.39 2.59
CA THR A 399 -15.55 12.48 3.72
C THR A 399 -16.67 11.45 3.49
N ASN A 400 -17.49 11.63 2.45
CA ASN A 400 -18.63 10.75 2.14
C ASN A 400 -18.28 9.63 1.15
N THR A 401 -17.01 9.52 0.76
CA THR A 401 -16.50 8.48 -0.14
C THR A 401 -15.14 7.98 0.35
N GLY A 402 -14.66 6.92 -0.28
CA GLY A 402 -13.41 6.27 0.01
C GLY A 402 -12.98 5.32 -1.11
N LEU A 403 -11.90 4.62 -0.84
CA LEU A 403 -11.43 3.48 -1.62
C LEU A 403 -11.85 2.19 -0.90
N ILE A 404 -12.55 1.31 -1.61
CA ILE A 404 -12.85 -0.04 -1.16
C ILE A 404 -11.81 -0.99 -1.76
N SER A 405 -11.14 -1.77 -0.93
CA SER A 405 -10.28 -2.85 -1.40
C SER A 405 -11.04 -4.18 -1.42
N VAL A 406 -11.10 -4.81 -2.60
CA VAL A 406 -11.60 -6.18 -2.73
C VAL A 406 -10.52 -7.13 -2.26
N THR A 407 -10.75 -7.73 -1.10
CA THR A 407 -9.77 -8.61 -0.46
C THR A 407 -9.97 -10.02 -0.98
N CYS A 408 -9.00 -10.54 -1.72
CA CYS A 408 -8.92 -11.95 -2.07
C CYS A 408 -7.84 -12.57 -1.16
N GLU A 409 -8.19 -13.52 -0.31
CA GLU A 409 -7.26 -14.08 0.68
C GLU A 409 -6.01 -14.67 0.00
N GLU A 410 -6.18 -15.37 -1.13
CA GLU A 410 -5.08 -15.96 -1.89
C GLU A 410 -4.14 -14.91 -2.47
N CYS A 411 -4.70 -13.87 -3.10
CA CYS A 411 -3.93 -12.78 -3.69
C CYS A 411 -3.27 -11.93 -2.59
N THR A 412 -4.02 -11.51 -1.58
CA THR A 412 -3.56 -10.58 -0.55
C THR A 412 -2.55 -11.18 0.40
N LYS A 413 -2.71 -12.46 0.78
CA LYS A 413 -1.66 -13.15 1.55
C LYS A 413 -0.38 -13.35 0.73
N GLY A 414 -0.48 -13.34 -0.60
CA GLY A 414 0.66 -13.50 -1.50
C GLY A 414 0.99 -14.95 -1.86
N TYR A 415 -0.01 -15.83 -1.90
CA TYR A 415 0.19 -17.21 -2.38
C TYR A 415 0.79 -17.23 -3.79
N TRP A 416 0.37 -16.30 -4.64
CA TRP A 416 0.84 -16.16 -6.01
C TRP A 416 2.07 -15.27 -6.17
N SER A 417 2.41 -14.45 -5.17
CA SER A 417 3.62 -13.60 -5.16
C SER A 417 4.83 -14.25 -4.48
N GLY A 418 4.68 -15.48 -3.98
CA GLY A 418 5.78 -16.27 -3.43
C GLY A 418 6.28 -15.79 -2.07
N LEU A 419 5.46 -15.08 -1.29
CA LEU A 419 5.78 -14.75 0.11
C LEU A 419 6.06 -16.06 0.89
N ARG A 420 7.24 -16.15 1.50
CA ARG A 420 7.70 -17.34 2.26
C ARG A 420 7.02 -17.42 3.64
N ASN A 421 6.53 -16.31 4.16
CA ASN A 421 5.81 -16.20 5.44
C ASN A 421 4.48 -15.46 5.24
N LEU A 422 3.47 -16.20 4.78
CA LEU A 422 2.12 -15.70 4.55
C LEU A 422 1.44 -15.30 5.88
N PRO A 423 0.62 -14.23 5.89
CA PRO A 423 -0.33 -13.95 6.96
C PRO A 423 -1.28 -15.10 7.18
N ASP A 424 -1.67 -15.38 8.43
CA ASP A 424 -2.95 -16.04 8.66
C ASP A 424 -4.12 -15.06 8.40
N ASP A 425 -5.35 -15.58 8.43
CA ASP A 425 -6.55 -14.78 8.15
C ASP A 425 -6.77 -13.68 9.19
N ASP A 426 -6.65 -14.01 10.48
CA ASP A 426 -6.88 -13.07 11.56
C ASP A 426 -5.88 -11.91 11.47
N GLU A 427 -4.62 -12.19 11.18
CA GLU A 427 -3.56 -11.20 11.02
C GLU A 427 -3.77 -10.32 9.79
N LEU A 428 -4.19 -10.90 8.66
CA LEU A 428 -4.55 -10.12 7.48
C LEU A 428 -5.70 -9.15 7.81
N TYR A 429 -6.79 -9.65 8.38
CA TYR A 429 -7.97 -8.84 8.63
C TYR A 429 -7.74 -7.80 9.73
N ASN A 430 -6.98 -8.12 10.78
CA ASN A 430 -6.54 -7.14 11.77
C ASN A 430 -5.68 -6.04 11.13
N SER A 431 -4.75 -6.40 10.23
CA SER A 431 -3.91 -5.41 9.52
C SER A 431 -4.75 -4.48 8.63
N LEU A 432 -5.76 -5.01 7.93
CA LEU A 432 -6.70 -4.22 7.14
C LEU A 432 -7.53 -3.25 8.00
N TYR A 433 -7.97 -3.72 9.17
CA TYR A 433 -8.72 -2.92 10.14
C TYR A 433 -7.86 -1.81 10.77
N ASP A 434 -6.73 -2.18 11.36
CA ASP A 434 -5.83 -1.27 12.08
C ASP A 434 -5.27 -0.17 11.18
N LYS A 435 -5.04 -0.48 9.90
CA LYS A 435 -4.55 0.49 8.92
C LYS A 435 -5.65 1.30 8.25
N ASN A 436 -6.90 1.18 8.68
CA ASN A 436 -8.03 1.95 8.12
C ASN A 436 -8.14 1.78 6.59
N VAL A 437 -7.81 0.60 6.07
CA VAL A 437 -7.85 0.32 4.63
C VAL A 437 -9.29 0.37 4.15
N ASN A 438 -10.18 -0.28 4.89
CA ASN A 438 -11.62 -0.32 4.65
C ASN A 438 -12.35 0.33 5.82
N THR A 439 -12.66 1.63 5.68
CA THR A 439 -13.33 2.41 6.74
C THR A 439 -14.85 2.51 6.54
N ASP A 440 -15.35 2.22 5.34
CA ASP A 440 -16.77 2.33 5.00
C ASP A 440 -17.39 0.96 4.68
N ILE A 441 -16.73 0.16 3.84
CA ILE A 441 -17.19 -1.16 3.39
C ILE A 441 -15.98 -2.08 3.24
N MET A 442 -16.14 -3.33 3.66
CA MET A 442 -15.19 -4.41 3.41
C MET A 442 -15.77 -5.35 2.37
N LEU A 443 -15.08 -5.52 1.24
CA LEU A 443 -15.45 -6.50 0.21
C LEU A 443 -14.43 -7.64 0.24
N VAL A 444 -14.90 -8.88 0.25
CA VAL A 444 -14.04 -10.07 0.21
C VAL A 444 -14.44 -10.91 -1.00
N ASP A 445 -13.48 -11.23 -1.86
CA ASP A 445 -13.64 -12.23 -2.90
C ASP A 445 -13.37 -13.61 -2.29
N LYS A 446 -14.30 -14.55 -2.48
CA LYS A 446 -14.24 -15.89 -1.91
C LYS A 446 -14.67 -16.93 -2.94
N TYR A 447 -13.77 -17.88 -3.21
CA TYR A 447 -14.09 -19.03 -4.06
C TYR A 447 -13.23 -20.26 -3.72
N PRO A 448 -13.82 -21.42 -3.37
CA PRO A 448 -15.25 -21.69 -3.16
C PRO A 448 -15.71 -21.25 -1.76
N ILE A 449 -17.02 -21.05 -1.58
CA ILE A 449 -17.63 -20.77 -0.27
C ILE A 449 -17.76 -22.11 0.48
N HIS A 450 -17.10 -22.28 1.63
CA HIS A 450 -17.29 -23.45 2.50
C HIS A 450 -18.25 -23.17 3.67
N ASP A 451 -19.11 -24.16 3.99
CA ASP A 451 -20.12 -24.08 5.06
C ASP A 451 -19.54 -23.85 6.48
N SER A 452 -18.24 -24.09 6.68
CA SER A 452 -17.57 -24.04 7.99
C SER A 452 -16.85 -22.72 8.28
N GLU A 453 -16.96 -21.72 7.39
CA GLU A 453 -16.16 -20.51 7.48
C GLU A 453 -16.74 -19.43 8.42
N PRO A 454 -15.87 -18.62 9.06
CA PRO A 454 -16.30 -17.49 9.87
C PRO A 454 -16.82 -16.38 8.95
N ILE A 455 -18.12 -16.44 8.65
CA ILE A 455 -18.86 -15.26 8.22
C ILE A 455 -18.82 -14.28 9.39
N PRO A 456 -18.58 -12.96 9.17
CA PRO A 456 -18.71 -11.95 10.21
C PRO A 456 -19.99 -12.21 11.03
N HIS A 457 -19.85 -12.25 12.36
CA HIS A 457 -20.90 -12.68 13.28
C HIS A 457 -22.26 -11.96 13.12
N ASP A 458 -22.27 -10.86 12.37
CA ASP A 458 -23.39 -9.93 12.20
C ASP A 458 -24.17 -10.11 10.88
N LEU A 459 -23.75 -10.99 9.96
CA LEU A 459 -24.51 -11.25 8.72
C LEU A 459 -25.79 -12.09 8.94
N ASN A 460 -25.97 -12.69 10.11
CA ASN A 460 -27.14 -13.50 10.47
C ASN A 460 -28.22 -12.75 11.27
N GLN A 461 -28.21 -11.40 11.28
CA GLN A 461 -29.18 -10.59 12.03
C GLN A 461 -30.07 -9.67 11.16
N PHE A 462 -30.31 -10.00 9.90
CA PHE A 462 -31.34 -9.34 9.07
C PHE A 462 -32.68 -10.06 9.09
#